data_AF-A0A6G3ZEV5-F1
#
_entry.id   AF-A0A6G3ZEV5-F1
#
_cell.length_a   1.000
_cell.length_b   1.000
_cell.length_c   1.000
_cell.angle_alpha   90.00
_cell.angle_beta   90.00
_cell.angle_gamma   90.00
#
_symmetry.space_group_name_H-M   'P 1'
#
loop_
_entity.id
_entity.type
_entity.pdbx_description
1 polymer ?
#
loop_
_entity_poly.entity_id
_entity_poly.type
_entity_poly.pdbx_seq_one_letter_code
_entity_poly.pdbx_strand_id
1 'polypeptide(L)'
;YLGRKSAAPLAQTAGNFIRTVPMAVILNIFLISQFHAELNGILLAATAGALTSGVGYAIWYAALRSLASIQAAAVQLCVPIIAAIGGVVFVSETLSLRLMLSTLIVLGGIALALFGHRR
;
A
#
# COMPACT_ATOMS: atom_id res chain seq x y z
N TYR A 1 -3.50 14.25 10.64
CA TYR A 1 -3.97 13.08 9.86
C TYR A 1 -4.55 13.55 8.53
N LEU A 2 -3.69 13.75 7.53
CA LEU A 2 -4.12 13.97 6.15
C LEU A 2 -5.03 12.80 5.75
N GLY A 3 -6.25 13.08 5.30
CA GLY A 3 -7.27 12.08 5.01
C GLY A 3 -8.41 12.00 6.04
N ARG A 4 -8.12 11.83 7.35
CA ARG A 4 -9.17 11.65 8.37
C ARG A 4 -10.07 12.89 8.55
N LYS A 5 -9.50 14.09 8.48
CA LYS A 5 -10.23 15.37 8.57
C LYS A 5 -10.55 15.98 7.20
N SER A 6 -10.28 15.25 6.12
CA SER A 6 -10.49 15.75 4.77
C SER A 6 -11.95 15.57 4.35
N ALA A 7 -12.55 16.60 3.75
CA ALA A 7 -13.89 16.52 3.20
C ALA A 7 -13.97 15.61 1.95
N ALA A 8 -12.88 15.50 1.19
CA ALA A 8 -12.79 14.71 -0.03
C ALA A 8 -11.42 13.99 -0.14
N PRO A 9 -11.16 12.98 0.72
CA PRO A 9 -9.85 12.32 0.79
C PRO A 9 -9.47 11.59 -0.51
N LEU A 10 -10.44 10.98 -1.20
CA LEU A 10 -10.17 10.33 -2.50
C LEU A 10 -9.73 11.32 -3.57
N ALA A 11 -10.40 12.48 -3.66
CA ALA A 11 -10.06 13.52 -4.63
C ALA A 11 -8.66 14.10 -4.37
N GLN A 12 -8.28 14.26 -3.11
CA GLN A 12 -6.91 14.66 -2.74
C GLN A 12 -5.87 13.64 -3.16
N THR A 13 -6.14 12.35 -2.97
CA THR A 13 -5.26 11.26 -3.41
C THR A 13 -5.15 11.19 -4.94
N ALA A 14 -6.25 11.39 -5.67
CA ALA A 14 -6.22 11.51 -7.12
C ALA A 14 -5.32 12.67 -7.58
N GLY A 15 -5.41 13.82 -6.90
CA GLY A 15 -4.50 14.95 -7.14
C GLY A 15 -3.03 14.61 -6.88
N ASN A 16 -2.73 13.79 -5.87
CA ASN A 16 -1.37 13.33 -5.60
C ASN A 16 -0.85 12.38 -6.69
N PHE A 17 -1.71 11.51 -7.24
CA PHE A 17 -1.36 10.68 -8.40
C PHE A 17 -1.05 11.53 -9.63
N ILE A 18 -1.85 12.55 -9.93
CA ILE A 18 -1.58 13.45 -11.06
C ILE A 18 -0.24 14.17 -10.88
N ARG A 19 0.06 14.65 -9.66
CA ARG A 19 1.34 15.32 -9.35
C ARG A 19 2.56 14.40 -9.43
N THR A 20 2.37 13.07 -9.33
CA THR A 20 3.46 12.10 -9.50
C THR A 20 3.71 11.75 -10.96
N VAL A 21 2.77 12.00 -11.88
CA VAL A 21 2.94 11.75 -13.33
C VAL A 21 4.18 12.46 -13.90
N PRO A 22 4.43 13.77 -13.66
CA PRO A 22 5.64 14.43 -14.16
C PRO A 22 6.93 13.76 -13.68
N MET A 23 6.97 13.35 -12.41
CA MET A 23 8.14 12.67 -11.84
C MET A 23 8.34 11.29 -12.48
N ALA A 24 7.26 10.55 -12.71
CA ALA A 24 7.30 9.27 -13.42
C ALA A 24 7.75 9.44 -14.88
N VAL A 25 7.32 10.49 -15.58
CA VAL A 25 7.77 10.81 -16.95
C VAL A 25 9.26 11.13 -16.98
N ILE A 26 9.74 11.99 -16.06
CA ILE A 26 11.17 12.31 -15.95
C ILE A 26 12.00 11.05 -15.70
N LEU A 27 11.55 10.18 -14.78
CA LEU A 27 12.22 8.92 -14.50
C LEU A 27 12.27 8.01 -15.75
N ASN A 28 11.18 7.91 -16.50
CA ASN A 28 11.15 7.13 -17.74
C ASN A 28 12.12 7.65 -18.80
N ILE A 29 12.35 8.96 -18.89
CA ILE A 29 13.34 9.52 -19.83
C ILE A 29 14.76 9.01 -19.50
N PHE A 30 15.13 8.93 -18.22
CA PHE A 30 16.43 8.37 -17.82
C PHE A 30 16.55 6.86 -18.07
N LEU A 31 15.43 6.15 -18.17
CA LEU A 31 15.34 4.71 -18.39
C LEU A 31 14.92 4.34 -19.82
N ILE A 32 14.93 5.29 -20.74
CA ILE A 32 14.36 5.13 -22.10
C ILE A 32 15.00 3.95 -22.87
N SER A 33 16.28 3.66 -22.62
CA SER A 33 17.00 2.54 -23.24
C SER A 33 16.52 1.16 -22.79
N GLN A 34 15.79 1.08 -21.67
CA GLN A 34 15.19 -0.14 -21.14
C GLN A 34 13.66 -0.13 -21.28
N PHE A 35 13.10 0.91 -21.91
CA PHE A 35 11.67 1.12 -21.99
C PHE A 35 11.03 0.16 -23.00
N HIS A 36 10.24 -0.78 -22.48
CA HIS A 36 9.45 -1.71 -23.27
C HIS A 36 7.97 -1.39 -23.07
N ALA A 37 7.36 -0.77 -24.07
CA ALA A 37 5.95 -0.37 -24.05
C ALA A 37 5.14 -1.20 -25.02
N GLU A 38 4.61 -2.31 -24.53
CA GLU A 38 3.59 -3.08 -25.24
C GLU A 38 2.20 -2.63 -24.80
N LEU A 39 1.26 -2.52 -25.75
CA LEU A 39 -0.11 -2.06 -25.47
C LEU A 39 -0.79 -2.90 -24.38
N ASN A 40 -0.61 -4.22 -24.41
CA ASN A 40 -1.14 -5.14 -23.41
C ASN A 40 -0.60 -4.82 -22.00
N GLY A 41 0.71 -4.61 -21.89
CA GLY A 41 1.36 -4.24 -20.63
C GLY A 41 0.87 -2.90 -20.08
N ILE A 42 0.66 -1.91 -20.96
CA ILE A 42 0.10 -0.61 -20.57
C ILE A 42 -1.32 -0.77 -20.04
N LEU A 43 -2.19 -1.50 -20.75
CA LEU A 43 -3.58 -1.73 -20.33
C LEU A 43 -3.65 -2.47 -19.00
N LEU A 44 -2.81 -3.51 -18.81
CA LEU A 44 -2.72 -4.25 -17.55
C LEU A 44 -2.23 -3.35 -16.41
N ALA A 45 -1.15 -2.58 -16.62
CA ALA A 45 -0.62 -1.67 -15.61
C ALA A 45 -1.65 -0.59 -15.21
N ALA A 46 -2.34 0.00 -16.19
CA ALA A 46 -3.36 1.01 -15.95
C ALA A 46 -4.56 0.44 -15.19
N THR A 47 -5.09 -0.71 -15.63
CA THR A 47 -6.26 -1.33 -14.99
C THR A 47 -5.92 -1.87 -13.60
N ALA A 48 -4.81 -2.59 -13.43
CA ALA A 48 -4.36 -3.06 -12.13
C ALA A 48 -4.08 -1.90 -11.17
N GLY A 49 -3.38 -0.85 -11.64
CA GLY A 49 -3.09 0.33 -10.83
C GLY A 49 -4.34 1.08 -10.40
N ALA A 50 -5.25 1.36 -11.34
CA ALA A 50 -6.49 2.08 -11.08
C ALA A 50 -7.42 1.31 -10.15
N LEU A 51 -7.61 -0.01 -10.38
CA LEU A 51 -8.48 -0.84 -9.55
C LEU A 51 -7.91 -1.01 -8.14
N THR A 52 -6.64 -1.43 -8.02
CA THR A 52 -6.03 -1.71 -6.72
C THR A 52 -5.94 -0.45 -5.87
N SER A 53 -5.53 0.68 -6.48
CA SER A 53 -5.45 1.96 -5.77
C SER A 53 -6.84 2.51 -5.44
N GLY A 54 -7.77 2.50 -6.40
CA GLY A 54 -9.11 3.03 -6.21
C GLY A 54 -9.86 2.30 -5.10
N VAL A 55 -9.86 0.97 -5.14
CA VAL A 55 -10.48 0.12 -4.11
C VAL A 55 -9.76 0.26 -2.77
N GLY A 56 -8.43 0.18 -2.77
CA GLY A 56 -7.62 0.26 -1.55
C GLY A 56 -7.83 1.58 -0.79
N TYR A 57 -7.77 2.71 -1.49
CA TYR A 57 -8.01 4.02 -0.86
C TYR A 57 -9.46 4.24 -0.46
N ALA A 58 -10.43 3.75 -1.24
CA ALA A 58 -11.85 3.84 -0.87
C ALA A 58 -12.12 3.10 0.45
N ILE A 59 -11.66 1.85 0.56
CA ILE A 59 -11.78 1.04 1.78
C ILE A 59 -11.02 1.69 2.93
N TRP A 60 -9.77 2.12 2.71
CA TRP A 60 -8.95 2.73 3.76
C TRP A 60 -9.60 3.99 4.33
N TYR A 61 -10.08 4.90 3.48
CA TYR A 61 -10.70 6.13 3.97
C TYR A 61 -12.08 5.90 4.59
N ALA A 62 -12.81 4.86 4.19
CA ALA A 62 -14.02 4.43 4.89
C ALA A 62 -13.70 3.92 6.30
N ALA A 63 -12.72 3.02 6.44
CA ALA A 63 -12.29 2.47 7.72
C ALA A 63 -11.63 3.52 8.64
N LEU A 64 -10.83 4.43 8.08
CA LEU A 64 -10.11 5.45 8.85
C LEU A 64 -11.04 6.38 9.64
N ARG A 65 -12.30 6.53 9.22
CA ARG A 65 -13.30 7.33 9.94
C ARG A 65 -13.71 6.72 11.28
N SER A 66 -13.70 5.39 11.39
CA SER A 66 -14.11 4.66 12.61
C SER A 66 -12.95 4.21 13.50
N LEU A 67 -11.70 4.33 13.04
CA LEU A 67 -10.52 3.89 13.78
C LEU A 67 -9.92 5.00 14.68
N ALA A 68 -9.55 4.62 15.90
CA ALA A 68 -8.65 5.45 16.73
C ALA A 68 -7.26 5.54 16.09
N SER A 69 -6.48 6.58 16.41
CA SER A 69 -5.15 6.76 15.81
C SER A 69 -4.23 5.55 16.01
N ILE A 70 -4.24 4.97 17.22
CA ILE A 70 -3.39 3.82 17.55
C ILE A 70 -3.80 2.58 16.74
N GLN A 71 -5.10 2.41 16.48
CA GLN A 71 -5.62 1.31 15.67
C GLN A 71 -5.28 1.49 14.20
N ALA A 72 -5.43 2.71 13.67
CA ALA A 72 -5.05 3.02 12.29
C ALA A 72 -3.55 2.75 12.06
N ALA A 73 -2.69 3.12 13.02
CA ALA A 73 -1.26 2.82 12.98
C ALA A 73 -1.00 1.30 13.00
N ALA A 74 -1.66 0.56 13.88
CA ALA A 74 -1.52 -0.90 13.92
C ALA A 74 -1.95 -1.59 12.63
N VAL A 75 -3.07 -1.17 12.03
CA VAL A 75 -3.53 -1.69 10.73
C VAL A 75 -2.50 -1.43 9.63
N GLN A 76 -1.87 -0.26 9.60
CA GLN A 76 -0.81 0.06 8.64
C GLN A 76 0.42 -0.84 8.80
N LEU A 77 0.78 -1.20 10.03
CA LEU A 77 1.89 -2.12 10.29
C LEU A 77 1.60 -3.56 9.84
N CYS A 78 0.34 -3.95 9.68
CA CYS A 78 -0.04 -5.25 9.12
C CYS A 78 0.05 -5.30 7.58
N VAL A 79 0.02 -4.16 6.88
CA VAL A 79 -0.01 -4.10 5.40
C VAL A 79 1.15 -4.89 4.75
N PRO A 80 2.42 -4.73 5.18
CA PRO A 80 3.53 -5.48 4.58
C PRO A 80 3.41 -6.99 4.78
N ILE A 81 2.82 -7.44 5.89
CA ILE A 81 2.64 -8.86 6.19
C ILE A 81 1.56 -9.46 5.28
N ILE A 82 0.45 -8.75 5.10
CA ILE A 82 -0.61 -9.18 4.18
C ILE A 82 -0.06 -9.25 2.75
N ALA A 83 0.74 -8.26 2.34
CA ALA A 83 1.41 -8.26 1.03
C ALA A 83 2.36 -9.45 0.87
N ALA A 84 3.17 -9.76 1.88
CA ALA A 84 4.08 -10.91 1.87
C ALA A 84 3.33 -12.25 1.74
N ILE A 85 2.25 -12.43 2.50
CA ILE A 85 1.40 -13.63 2.38
C ILE A 85 0.80 -13.70 0.97
N GLY A 86 0.35 -12.57 0.42
CA GLY A 86 -0.13 -12.48 -0.96
C GLY A 86 0.95 -12.90 -1.98
N GLY A 87 2.21 -12.48 -1.79
CA GLY A 87 3.33 -12.90 -2.63
C GLY A 87 3.56 -14.41 -2.61
N VAL A 88 3.53 -15.02 -1.42
CA VAL A 88 3.66 -16.49 -1.28
C VAL A 88 2.50 -17.22 -1.96
N VAL A 89 1.26 -16.75 -1.75
CA VAL A 89 0.05 -17.44 -2.25
C VAL A 89 -0.15 -17.24 -3.75
N PHE A 90 -0.07 -16.00 -4.25
CA PHE A 90 -0.45 -15.65 -5.62
C PHE A 90 0.75 -15.61 -6.58
N VAL A 91 1.94 -15.29 -6.08
CA VAL A 91 3.16 -15.16 -6.90
C VAL A 91 4.13 -16.33 -6.66
N SER A 92 3.75 -17.29 -5.80
CA SER A 92 4.57 -18.46 -5.44
C SER A 92 5.96 -18.08 -4.91
N GLU A 93 6.05 -16.97 -4.19
CA GLU A 93 7.29 -16.54 -3.55
C GLU A 93 7.74 -17.55 -2.49
N THR A 94 9.04 -17.85 -2.44
CA THR A 94 9.58 -18.85 -1.51
C THR A 94 9.37 -18.43 -0.05
N LEU A 95 8.68 -19.28 0.71
CA LEU A 95 8.53 -19.11 2.15
C LEU A 95 9.88 -19.33 2.85
N SER A 96 10.63 -18.25 3.05
CA SER A 96 11.93 -18.31 3.72
C SER A 96 11.80 -18.20 5.24
N LEU A 97 12.76 -18.78 5.97
CA LEU A 97 12.88 -18.59 7.43
C LEU A 97 12.99 -17.11 7.80
N ARG A 98 13.67 -16.31 6.97
CA ARG A 98 13.77 -14.85 7.17
C ARG A 98 12.38 -14.21 7.15
N LEU A 99 11.56 -14.54 6.15
CA LEU A 99 10.21 -14.00 6.01
C LEU A 99 9.33 -14.37 7.22
N MET A 100 9.42 -15.63 7.67
CA MET A 100 8.68 -16.11 8.84
C MET A 100 9.09 -15.37 10.11
N LEU A 101 10.40 -15.24 10.38
CA LEU A 101 10.91 -14.56 11.56
C LEU A 101 10.59 -13.06 11.55
N SER A 102 10.77 -12.39 10.41
CA SER A 102 10.42 -10.97 10.28
C SER A 102 8.92 -10.75 10.52
N THR A 103 8.06 -11.62 9.99
CA THR A 103 6.61 -11.56 10.23
C THR A 103 6.28 -11.72 11.71
N LEU A 104 6.87 -12.70 12.38
CA LEU A 104 6.68 -12.94 13.82
C LEU A 104 7.13 -11.73 14.66
N ILE A 105 8.30 -11.16 14.37
CA ILE A 105 8.83 -10.00 15.09
C ILE A 105 7.91 -8.79 14.91
N VAL A 106 7.47 -8.50 13.69
CA VAL A 106 6.57 -7.36 13.42
C VAL A 106 5.22 -7.55 14.12
N LEU A 107 4.59 -8.73 14.01
CA LEU A 107 3.32 -9.02 14.71
C LEU A 107 3.47 -8.94 16.23
N GLY A 108 4.58 -9.47 16.77
CA GLY A 108 4.90 -9.36 18.19
C GLY A 108 5.03 -7.91 18.64
N GLY A 109 5.74 -7.07 17.87
CA GLY A 109 5.87 -5.64 18.14
C GLY A 109 4.52 -4.89 18.10
N ILE A 110 3.67 -5.19 17.11
CA ILE A 110 2.32 -4.62 17.02
C ILE A 110 1.47 -5.02 18.23
N ALA A 111 1.50 -6.29 18.62
CA ALA A 111 0.78 -6.79 19.78
C ALA A 111 1.22 -6.07 21.06
N LEU A 112 2.53 -5.98 21.31
CA LEU A 112 3.07 -5.25 22.46
C LEU A 112 2.66 -3.77 22.46
N ALA A 113 2.72 -3.09 21.31
CA ALA A 113 2.31 -1.69 21.21
C ALA A 113 0.81 -1.49 21.51
N LEU A 114 -0.05 -2.39 21.05
CA LEU A 114 -1.49 -2.33 21.29
C LEU A 114 -1.88 -2.67 22.73
N PHE A 115 -1.28 -3.72 23.31
CA PHE A 115 -1.59 -4.15 24.68
C PHE A 115 -0.90 -3.29 25.74
N GLY A 116 0.30 -2.75 25.46
CA GLY A 116 1.02 -1.86 26.35
C GLY A 116 0.37 -0.48 26.52
N HIS A 117 -0.34 0.01 25.49
CA HIS A 117 -1.09 1.28 25.54
C HIS A 117 -2.45 1.19 26.26
N ARG A 118 -2.87 -0.01 26.71
CA ARG A 118 -4.14 -0.22 27.44
C ARG A 118 -4.02 -0.04 28.96
N ARG A 119 -2.96 0.60 29.46
CA ARG A 119 -2.81 1.00 30.86
C ARG A 119 -2.85 2.51 31.02
#